data_AF-A0AAW3MR04-F1
#
_entry.id   AF-A0AAW3MR04-F1
#
_cell.length_a   1.000
_cell.length_b   1.000
_cell.length_c   1.000
_cell.angle_alpha   90.00
_cell.angle_beta   90.00
_cell.angle_gamma   90.00
#
_symmetry.space_group_name_H-M   'P 1'
#
loop_
_entity.id
_entity.type
_entity.pdbx_description
1 polymer ?
#
loop_
_entity_poly.entity_id
_entity_poly.type
_entity_poly.pdbx_seq_one_letter_code
_entity_poly.pdbx_strand_id
1 'polypeptide(L)'
;MDNNMNDLPQIEFDGKLVQPKNGKYACPFRCHTRGYRAPTWKTEQGFRKHMENCSCSPSAHLRKTAQAAQKGLDDAQRSALAAEALGLHLGDEVFYTGYHVTAPTHVQRGTRRVWVRYEEVRSYFGAAVRIESFSWLGSLVLNGSIPAGNLCGSLAEAKAKAEQAQKDHQAHLDFSAAVR
;
A
#
# COMPACT_ATOMS: atom_id res chain seq x y z
N MET A 1 -42.37 34.94 -26.14
CA MET A 1 -42.43 33.51 -25.74
C MET A 1 -41.06 33.18 -25.20
N ASP A 2 -40.86 33.44 -23.92
CA ASP A 2 -39.55 33.31 -23.27
C ASP A 2 -39.28 31.82 -23.01
N ASN A 3 -38.30 31.29 -23.72
CA ASN A 3 -37.82 29.91 -23.54
C ASN A 3 -37.19 29.79 -22.15
N ASN A 4 -37.96 29.23 -21.22
CA ASN A 4 -37.57 28.93 -19.85
C ASN A 4 -36.47 27.84 -19.84
N MET A 5 -35.20 28.25 -19.95
CA MET A 5 -34.04 27.34 -19.93
C MET A 5 -33.74 26.88 -18.50
N ASN A 6 -34.29 25.72 -18.12
CA ASN A 6 -33.69 24.74 -17.21
C ASN A 6 -33.02 25.29 -15.93
N ASP A 7 -33.80 25.84 -15.00
CA ASP A 7 -33.35 26.02 -13.62
C ASP A 7 -33.30 24.65 -12.93
N LEU A 8 -32.11 24.05 -12.95
CA LEU A 8 -31.81 22.90 -12.10
C LEU A 8 -31.89 23.37 -10.62
N PRO A 9 -32.48 22.57 -9.71
CA PRO A 9 -32.64 22.96 -8.31
C PRO A 9 -31.30 23.09 -7.59
N GLN A 10 -31.29 23.73 -6.42
CA GLN A 10 -30.13 23.69 -5.54
C GLN A 10 -30.12 22.36 -4.78
N ILE A 11 -28.94 21.75 -4.62
CA ILE A 11 -28.80 20.46 -3.93
C ILE A 11 -27.77 20.62 -2.82
N GLU A 12 -28.13 20.24 -1.60
CA GLU A 12 -27.19 20.11 -0.50
C GLU A 12 -26.57 18.71 -0.49
N PHE A 13 -25.24 18.64 -0.36
CA PHE A 13 -24.53 17.38 -0.21
C PHE A 13 -23.26 17.54 0.63
N ASP A 14 -23.08 16.67 1.64
CA ASP A 14 -21.95 16.70 2.58
C ASP A 14 -21.69 18.12 3.14
N GLY A 15 -22.77 18.82 3.54
CA GLY A 15 -22.72 20.17 4.11
C GLY A 15 -22.35 21.28 3.11
N LYS A 16 -22.33 21.01 1.80
CA LYS A 16 -22.16 22.03 0.75
C LYS A 16 -23.43 22.19 -0.07
N LEU A 17 -23.87 23.43 -0.19
CA LEU A 17 -24.93 23.82 -1.12
C LEU A 17 -24.34 23.93 -2.53
N VAL A 18 -24.81 23.09 -3.45
CA VAL A 18 -24.39 23.07 -4.85
C VAL A 18 -25.41 23.82 -5.68
N GLN A 19 -24.99 24.97 -6.21
CA GLN A 19 -25.77 25.77 -7.14
C GLN A 19 -25.34 25.43 -8.58
N PRO A 20 -26.29 25.05 -9.47
CA PRO A 20 -25.97 24.82 -10.86
C PRO A 20 -25.56 26.13 -11.55
N LYS A 21 -24.62 26.03 -12.49
CA LYS A 21 -24.17 27.16 -13.33
C LYS A 21 -24.41 26.82 -14.79
N ASN A 22 -25.09 27.71 -15.52
CA ASN A 22 -25.48 27.50 -16.92
C ASN A 22 -26.24 26.17 -17.15
N GLY A 23 -27.21 25.86 -16.28
CA GLY A 23 -28.01 24.64 -16.35
C GLY A 23 -27.21 23.35 -16.16
N LYS A 24 -26.09 23.41 -15.41
CA LYS A 24 -25.25 22.24 -15.13
C LYS A 24 -24.73 22.24 -13.70
N TYR A 25 -24.71 21.07 -13.07
CA TYR A 25 -24.00 20.85 -11.83
C TYR A 25 -22.52 20.59 -12.09
N ALA A 26 -21.68 21.00 -11.14
CA ALA A 26 -20.26 20.66 -11.08
C ALA A 26 -19.96 20.09 -9.69
N CYS A 27 -18.99 19.18 -9.61
CA CYS A 27 -18.60 18.59 -8.33
C CYS A 27 -17.97 19.65 -7.42
N PRO A 28 -18.51 19.92 -6.21
CA PRO A 28 -17.96 20.92 -5.29
C PRO A 28 -16.62 20.50 -4.65
N PHE A 29 -16.25 19.22 -4.81
CA PHE A 29 -15.00 18.64 -4.31
C PHE A 29 -13.92 18.53 -5.39
N ARG A 30 -14.19 19.05 -6.60
CA ARG A 30 -13.21 19.11 -7.71
C ARG A 30 -12.52 17.78 -8.00
N CYS A 31 -13.27 16.66 -8.00
CA CYS A 31 -12.77 15.28 -8.15
C CYS A 31 -12.12 14.92 -9.50
N HIS A 32 -11.70 15.90 -10.28
CA HIS A 32 -11.14 15.76 -11.61
C HIS A 32 -9.62 15.92 -11.58
N THR A 33 -8.95 15.31 -12.56
CA THR A 33 -7.50 15.43 -12.71
C THR A 33 -7.12 16.86 -13.12
N ARG A 34 -6.14 17.44 -12.42
CA ARG A 34 -5.59 18.77 -12.74
C ARG A 34 -5.06 18.79 -14.18
N GLY A 35 -5.49 19.78 -14.96
CA GLY A 35 -5.13 19.91 -16.38
C GLY A 35 -6.21 19.45 -17.36
N TYR A 36 -7.27 18.79 -16.90
CA TYR A 36 -8.42 18.40 -17.71
C TYR A 36 -9.67 19.20 -17.35
N ARG A 37 -10.63 19.29 -18.26
CA ARG A 37 -11.90 19.98 -17.99
C ARG A 37 -12.70 19.22 -16.93
N ALA A 38 -13.20 19.92 -15.92
CA ALA A 38 -14.04 19.31 -14.90
C ALA A 38 -15.34 18.73 -15.51
N PRO A 39 -15.76 17.51 -15.10
CA PRO A 39 -17.02 16.94 -15.51
C PRO A 39 -18.19 17.78 -14.98
N THR A 40 -19.26 17.83 -15.75
CA THR A 40 -20.49 18.57 -15.42
C THR A 40 -21.71 17.74 -15.77
N TRP A 41 -22.77 17.86 -14.99
CA TRP A 41 -23.99 17.08 -15.16
C TRP A 41 -25.16 17.98 -15.50
N LYS A 42 -25.91 17.63 -16.55
CA LYS A 42 -27.11 18.37 -16.99
C LYS A 42 -28.38 17.93 -16.25
N THR A 43 -28.32 16.85 -15.47
CA THR A 43 -29.45 16.30 -14.74
C THR A 43 -29.10 16.15 -13.27
N GLU A 44 -30.08 16.38 -12.40
CA GLU A 44 -29.95 16.15 -10.96
C GLU A 44 -29.64 14.69 -10.65
N GLN A 45 -30.35 13.74 -11.27
CA GLN A 45 -30.13 12.32 -11.03
C GLN A 45 -28.68 11.89 -11.34
N GLY A 46 -28.13 12.38 -12.47
CA GLY A 46 -26.74 12.10 -12.83
C GLY A 46 -25.75 12.72 -11.84
N PHE A 47 -26.06 13.92 -11.34
CA PHE A 47 -25.25 14.58 -10.33
C PHE A 47 -25.29 13.84 -8.98
N ARG A 48 -26.48 13.46 -8.47
CA ARG A 48 -26.62 12.71 -7.21
C ARG A 48 -25.88 11.37 -7.26
N LYS A 49 -26.01 10.62 -8.36
CA LYS A 49 -25.27 9.36 -8.57
C LYS A 49 -23.76 9.56 -8.54
N HIS A 50 -23.26 10.67 -9.08
CA HIS A 50 -21.85 11.03 -8.95
C HIS A 50 -21.47 11.30 -7.49
N MET A 51 -22.25 12.11 -6.78
CA MET A 51 -21.95 12.52 -5.41
C MET A 51 -21.91 11.34 -4.43
N GLU A 52 -22.82 10.37 -4.57
CA GLU A 52 -22.81 9.10 -3.81
C GLU A 52 -21.47 8.36 -3.90
N ASN A 53 -20.86 8.40 -5.09
CA ASN A 53 -19.63 7.67 -5.44
C ASN A 53 -18.39 8.57 -5.54
N CYS A 54 -18.50 9.86 -5.20
CA CYS A 54 -17.42 10.81 -5.38
C CYS A 54 -16.29 10.51 -4.40
N SER A 55 -15.14 10.06 -4.91
CA SER A 55 -13.99 9.66 -4.07
C SER A 55 -13.36 10.81 -3.28
N CYS A 56 -13.68 12.06 -3.63
CA CYS A 56 -13.20 13.29 -3.00
C CYS A 56 -14.19 13.91 -2.02
N SER A 57 -15.37 13.29 -1.82
CA SER A 57 -16.33 13.80 -0.84
C SER A 57 -15.87 13.49 0.59
N PRO A 58 -16.21 14.33 1.58
CA PRO A 58 -15.97 14.05 2.99
C PRO A 58 -16.53 12.70 3.42
N SER A 59 -17.74 12.35 2.99
CA SER A 59 -18.34 11.04 3.29
C SER A 59 -17.53 9.88 2.69
N ALA A 60 -16.97 10.03 1.49
CA ALA A 60 -16.09 9.00 0.92
C ALA A 60 -14.76 8.87 1.69
N HIS A 61 -14.21 9.98 2.18
CA HIS A 61 -13.03 9.95 3.04
C HIS A 61 -13.33 9.21 4.36
N LEU A 62 -14.45 9.54 5.02
CA LEU A 62 -14.88 8.87 6.26
C LEU A 62 -15.10 7.36 6.08
N ARG A 63 -15.73 6.96 4.97
CA ARG A 63 -15.88 5.53 4.64
C ARG A 63 -14.53 4.84 4.45
N LYS A 64 -13.59 5.47 3.73
CA LYS A 64 -12.23 4.93 3.55
C LYS A 64 -11.48 4.81 4.86
N THR A 65 -11.55 5.82 5.74
CA THR A 65 -10.89 5.76 7.05
C THR A 65 -11.51 4.68 7.94
N ALA A 66 -12.83 4.52 7.93
CA ALA A 66 -13.51 3.46 8.67
C ALA A 66 -13.12 2.07 8.15
N GLN A 67 -13.09 1.88 6.83
CA GLN A 67 -12.62 0.63 6.21
C GLN A 67 -11.16 0.32 6.53
N ALA A 68 -10.29 1.34 6.49
CA ALA A 68 -8.88 1.17 6.86
C ALA A 68 -8.72 0.80 8.35
N ALA A 69 -9.52 1.41 9.24
CA ALA A 69 -9.53 1.08 10.66
C ALA A 69 -10.02 -0.34 10.90
N GLN A 70 -11.12 -0.75 10.25
CA GLN A 70 -11.64 -2.12 10.33
C GLN A 70 -10.61 -3.14 9.83
N LYS A 71 -9.99 -2.89 8.67
CA LYS A 71 -8.91 -3.73 8.16
C LYS A 71 -7.74 -3.83 9.14
N GLY A 72 -7.36 -2.72 9.78
CA GLY A 72 -6.31 -2.71 10.80
C GLY A 72 -6.65 -3.56 12.03
N LEU A 73 -7.91 -3.55 12.46
CA LEU A 73 -8.40 -4.44 13.52
C LEU A 73 -8.36 -5.91 13.10
N ASP A 74 -8.81 -6.22 11.88
CA ASP A 74 -8.76 -7.58 11.34
C ASP A 74 -7.32 -8.09 11.23
N ASP A 75 -6.40 -7.25 10.75
CA ASP A 75 -4.97 -7.55 10.61
C ASP A 75 -4.33 -7.79 12.00
N ALA A 76 -4.70 -7.01 13.02
CA ALA A 76 -4.22 -7.20 14.40
C ALA A 76 -4.73 -8.51 15.03
N GLN A 77 -5.99 -8.88 14.78
CA GLN A 77 -6.53 -10.16 15.26
C GLN A 77 -5.83 -11.34 14.58
N ARG A 78 -5.61 -11.26 13.26
CA ARG A 78 -4.89 -12.29 12.50
C ARG A 78 -3.46 -12.46 12.97
N SER A 79 -2.74 -11.36 13.18
CA SER A 79 -1.36 -11.43 13.64
C SER A 79 -1.26 -12.01 15.05
N ALA A 80 -2.18 -11.66 15.95
CA ALA A 80 -2.24 -12.23 17.30
C ALA A 80 -2.49 -13.75 17.28
N LEU A 81 -3.51 -14.21 16.54
CA LEU A 81 -3.82 -15.64 16.42
C LEU A 81 -2.67 -16.45 15.77
N ALA A 82 -2.02 -15.88 14.75
CA ALA A 82 -0.89 -16.53 14.09
C ALA A 82 0.36 -16.59 14.99
N ALA A 83 0.62 -15.54 15.78
CA ALA A 83 1.71 -15.53 16.73
C ALA A 83 1.50 -16.58 17.83
N GLU A 84 0.28 -16.65 18.37
CA GLU A 84 -0.10 -17.66 19.38
C GLU A 84 0.05 -19.09 18.84
N ALA A 85 -0.39 -19.36 17.62
CA ALA A 85 -0.24 -20.67 16.98
C ALA A 85 1.23 -21.09 16.78
N LEU A 86 2.15 -20.12 16.72
CA LEU A 86 3.60 -20.35 16.62
C LEU A 86 4.31 -20.29 17.98
N GLY A 87 3.58 -20.05 19.08
CA GLY A 87 4.14 -19.90 20.41
C GLY A 87 5.02 -18.67 20.59
N LEU A 88 4.82 -17.63 19.78
CA LEU A 88 5.61 -16.39 19.80
C LEU A 88 4.97 -15.34 20.68
N HIS A 89 5.75 -14.70 21.53
CA HIS A 89 5.30 -13.65 22.44
C HIS A 89 6.13 -12.38 22.28
N LEU A 90 5.51 -11.24 22.62
CA LEU A 90 6.25 -9.99 22.71
C LEU A 90 7.33 -10.12 23.78
N GLY A 91 8.54 -9.73 23.42
CA GLY A 91 9.71 -9.81 24.28
C GLY A 91 10.56 -11.06 24.09
N ASP A 92 10.11 -12.05 23.31
CA ASP A 92 10.92 -13.22 22.98
C ASP A 92 12.14 -12.82 22.13
N GLU A 93 13.27 -13.51 22.34
CA GLU A 93 14.41 -13.42 21.43
C GLU A 93 14.24 -14.46 20.32
N VAL A 94 14.30 -14.00 19.07
CA VAL A 94 14.19 -14.86 17.89
C VAL A 94 15.37 -14.66 16.94
N PHE A 95 15.67 -15.71 16.18
CA PHE A 95 16.73 -15.72 15.19
C PHE A 95 16.11 -15.77 13.80
N TYR A 96 16.64 -14.98 12.87
CA TYR A 96 16.08 -14.91 11.53
C TYR A 96 17.13 -14.68 10.46
N THR A 97 16.80 -15.07 9.23
CA THR A 97 17.56 -14.75 8.03
C THR A 97 16.94 -13.56 7.31
N GLY A 98 17.76 -12.56 6.97
CA GLY A 98 17.36 -11.38 6.22
C GLY A 98 18.35 -11.06 5.10
N TYR A 99 18.03 -10.02 4.33
CA TYR A 99 18.96 -9.46 3.36
C TYR A 99 18.80 -7.95 3.25
N HIS A 100 19.84 -7.30 2.76
CA HIS A 100 19.79 -5.92 2.29
C HIS A 100 20.19 -5.86 0.82
N VAL A 101 19.55 -4.96 0.08
CA VAL A 101 19.90 -4.71 -1.33
C VAL A 101 21.12 -3.79 -1.35
N THR A 102 22.26 -4.31 -1.79
CA THR A 102 23.53 -3.57 -1.88
C THR A 102 23.67 -2.83 -3.20
N ALA A 103 23.08 -3.35 -4.27
CA ALA A 103 23.00 -2.66 -5.55
C ALA A 103 21.63 -2.87 -6.20
N PRO A 104 20.75 -1.86 -6.23
CA PRO A 104 19.43 -1.99 -6.80
C PRO A 104 19.48 -2.07 -8.33
N THR A 105 18.39 -2.55 -8.92
CA THR A 105 18.21 -2.55 -10.38
C THR A 105 18.10 -1.13 -10.94
N HIS A 106 17.43 -0.23 -10.21
CA HIS A 106 17.17 1.14 -10.63
C HIS A 106 17.84 2.15 -9.71
N VAL A 107 18.43 3.19 -10.29
CA VAL A 107 18.98 4.33 -9.55
C VAL A 107 18.33 5.63 -10.00
N GLN A 108 18.14 6.56 -9.08
CA GLN A 108 17.65 7.89 -9.40
C GLN A 108 18.76 8.69 -10.09
N ARG A 109 18.48 9.26 -11.26
CA ARG A 109 19.38 10.19 -11.98
C ARG A 109 18.60 11.44 -12.36
N GLY A 110 18.78 12.51 -11.59
CA GLY A 110 17.95 13.72 -11.71
C GLY A 110 16.50 13.44 -11.36
N THR A 111 15.57 13.73 -12.26
CA THR A 111 14.13 13.51 -12.07
C THR A 111 13.63 12.13 -12.49
N ARG A 112 14.48 11.28 -13.10
CA ARG A 112 14.09 9.96 -13.62
C ARG A 112 14.76 8.80 -12.88
N ARG A 113 14.07 7.66 -12.78
CA ARG A 113 14.68 6.37 -12.42
C ARG A 113 15.25 5.72 -13.68
N VAL A 114 16.49 5.25 -13.59
CA VAL A 114 17.20 4.62 -14.71
C VAL A 114 17.55 3.19 -14.32
N TRP A 115 17.21 2.23 -15.18
CA TRP A 115 17.59 0.84 -15.04
C TRP A 115 19.11 0.70 -15.30
N VAL A 116 19.86 0.20 -14.33
CA VAL A 116 21.32 0.07 -14.39
C VAL A 116 21.83 -1.36 -14.22
N ARG A 117 20.99 -2.27 -13.73
CA ARG A 117 21.31 -3.69 -13.55
C ARG A 117 20.06 -4.53 -13.72
N TYR A 118 20.18 -5.64 -14.42
CA TYR A 118 19.04 -6.53 -14.65
C TYR A 118 18.51 -7.15 -13.36
N GLU A 119 19.39 -7.78 -12.57
CA GLU A 119 19.10 -8.27 -11.22
C GLU A 119 19.70 -7.36 -10.15
N GLU A 120 19.06 -7.27 -8.99
CA GLU A 120 19.63 -6.60 -7.82
C GLU A 120 20.68 -7.47 -7.12
N VAL A 121 21.68 -6.81 -6.55
CA VAL A 121 22.67 -7.48 -5.69
C VAL A 121 22.17 -7.40 -4.25
N ARG A 122 22.16 -8.55 -3.59
CA ARG A 122 21.74 -8.72 -2.20
C ARG A 122 22.90 -9.18 -1.35
N SER A 123 22.91 -8.75 -0.10
CA SER A 123 23.75 -9.31 0.95
C SER A 123 22.87 -9.86 2.06
N TYR A 124 22.99 -11.16 2.29
CA TYR A 124 22.21 -11.90 3.28
C TYR A 124 22.90 -11.90 4.63
N PHE A 125 22.11 -11.93 5.70
CA PHE A 125 22.60 -11.97 7.08
C PHE A 125 21.69 -12.82 7.97
N GLY A 126 22.29 -13.43 8.99
CA GLY A 126 21.58 -14.06 10.11
C GLY A 126 21.70 -13.19 11.35
N ALA A 127 20.58 -12.86 11.99
CA ALA A 127 20.54 -11.97 13.14
C ALA A 127 19.64 -12.51 14.26
N ALA A 128 19.84 -11.97 15.46
CA ALA A 128 18.95 -12.13 16.60
C ALA A 128 18.23 -10.81 16.84
N VAL A 129 16.96 -10.86 17.23
CA VAL A 129 16.18 -9.68 17.58
C VAL A 129 15.14 -10.03 18.63
N ARG A 130 14.76 -9.04 19.43
CA ARG A 130 13.63 -9.16 20.34
C ARG A 130 12.33 -8.81 19.63
N ILE A 131 11.27 -9.59 19.86
CA ILE A 131 9.95 -9.28 19.31
C ILE A 131 9.36 -8.07 20.03
N GLU A 132 9.08 -7.01 19.29
CA GLU A 132 8.48 -5.76 19.78
C GLU A 132 7.06 -5.56 19.26
N SER A 133 6.74 -6.13 18.09
CA SER A 133 5.40 -6.04 17.50
C SER A 133 5.09 -7.19 16.55
N PHE A 134 3.79 -7.45 16.40
CA PHE A 134 3.23 -8.33 15.38
C PHE A 134 2.39 -7.53 14.39
N SER A 135 2.56 -7.81 13.10
CA SER A 135 1.74 -7.23 12.03
C SER A 135 1.38 -8.29 10.99
N TRP A 136 0.40 -7.96 10.15
CA TRP A 136 -0.06 -8.82 9.07
C TRP A 136 0.24 -8.19 7.71
N LEU A 137 0.99 -8.90 6.88
CA LEU A 137 1.27 -8.50 5.49
C LEU A 137 1.16 -9.72 4.56
N GLY A 138 -0.05 -10.25 4.43
CA GLY A 138 -0.30 -11.53 3.76
C GLY A 138 0.10 -12.75 4.59
N SER A 139 1.05 -12.58 5.52
CA SER A 139 1.44 -13.52 6.57
C SER A 139 1.85 -12.76 7.84
N LEU A 140 2.14 -13.50 8.91
CA LEU A 140 2.66 -12.94 10.15
C LEU A 140 4.04 -12.32 9.93
N VAL A 141 4.19 -11.07 10.36
CA VAL A 141 5.44 -10.30 10.30
C VAL A 141 5.77 -9.77 11.70
N LEU A 142 7.02 -9.95 12.11
CA LEU A 142 7.58 -9.44 13.36
C LEU A 142 8.27 -8.10 13.09
N ASN A 143 8.16 -7.17 14.04
CA ASN A 143 8.84 -5.86 14.01
C ASN A 143 8.65 -5.11 12.67
N GLY A 144 7.48 -5.29 12.05
CA GLY A 144 7.10 -4.67 10.78
C GLY A 144 7.86 -5.13 9.53
N SER A 145 8.87 -6.01 9.65
CA SER A 145 9.76 -6.33 8.52
C SER A 145 10.28 -7.78 8.45
N ILE A 146 10.07 -8.59 9.49
CA ILE A 146 10.63 -9.95 9.56
C ILE A 146 9.49 -10.97 9.38
N PRO A 147 9.35 -11.61 8.21
CA PRO A 147 8.34 -12.64 8.03
C PRO A 147 8.59 -13.83 8.96
N ALA A 148 7.54 -14.37 9.58
CA ALA A 148 7.68 -15.53 10.47
C ALA A 148 8.30 -16.76 9.78
N GLY A 149 8.14 -16.89 8.45
CA GLY A 149 8.77 -17.96 7.66
C GLY A 149 10.29 -17.89 7.59
N ASN A 150 10.91 -16.76 7.98
CA ASN A 150 12.36 -16.58 7.98
C ASN A 150 13.01 -16.92 9.33
N LEU A 151 12.21 -17.32 10.32
CA LEU A 151 12.69 -17.70 11.64
C LEU A 151 13.53 -18.97 11.59
N CYS A 152 14.51 -19.04 12.47
CA CYS A 152 15.44 -20.15 12.63
C CYS A 152 15.49 -20.55 14.11
N GLY A 153 15.84 -21.80 14.39
CA GLY A 153 15.93 -22.30 15.76
C GLY A 153 17.13 -21.74 16.54
N SER A 154 18.14 -21.21 15.86
CA SER A 154 19.32 -20.63 16.48
C SER A 154 20.00 -19.56 15.61
N LEU A 155 20.85 -18.73 16.24
CA LEU A 155 21.68 -17.77 15.51
C LEU A 155 22.67 -18.45 14.55
N ALA A 156 23.22 -19.61 14.94
CA ALA A 156 24.13 -20.37 14.09
C ALA A 156 23.42 -20.87 12.83
N GLU A 157 22.20 -21.39 12.98
CA GLU A 157 21.37 -21.81 11.85
C GLU A 157 20.99 -20.64 10.95
N ALA A 158 20.61 -19.49 11.53
CA ALA A 158 20.31 -18.29 10.76
C ALA A 158 21.51 -17.82 9.92
N LYS A 159 22.72 -17.83 10.48
CA LYS A 159 23.95 -17.50 9.75
C LYS A 159 24.25 -18.51 8.65
N ALA A 160 24.13 -19.81 8.93
CA ALA A 160 24.34 -20.85 7.93
C ALA A 160 23.35 -20.74 6.75
N LYS A 161 22.06 -20.47 7.03
CA LYS A 161 21.05 -20.21 5.99
C LYS A 161 21.35 -18.95 5.20
N ALA A 162 21.79 -17.87 5.86
CA ALA A 162 22.20 -16.65 5.18
C ALA A 162 23.39 -16.88 4.23
N GLU A 163 24.40 -17.64 4.66
CA GLU A 163 25.54 -18.00 3.84
C GLU A 163 25.13 -18.85 2.63
N GLN A 164 24.23 -19.81 2.82
CA GLN A 164 23.71 -20.61 1.71
C GLN A 164 22.92 -19.73 0.73
N ALA A 165 22.02 -18.88 1.23
CA ALA A 165 21.25 -17.95 0.40
C ALA A 165 22.15 -16.97 -0.37
N GLN A 166 23.28 -16.54 0.23
CA GLN A 166 24.28 -15.72 -0.45
C GLN A 166 24.92 -16.47 -1.63
N LYS A 167 25.28 -17.76 -1.44
CA LYS A 167 25.85 -18.60 -2.51
C LYS A 167 24.83 -18.82 -3.62
N ASP A 168 23.59 -19.14 -3.28
CA ASP A 168 22.52 -19.39 -4.25
C ASP A 168 22.21 -18.13 -5.07
N HIS A 169 22.18 -16.95 -4.41
CA HIS A 169 21.99 -15.67 -5.09
C HIS A 169 23.15 -15.36 -6.02
N GLN A 170 24.39 -15.59 -5.59
CA GLN A 170 25.56 -15.38 -6.45
C GLN A 170 25.54 -16.30 -7.67
N ALA A 171 25.24 -17.59 -7.47
CA ALA A 171 25.11 -18.55 -8.56
C ALA A 171 24.01 -18.14 -9.56
N HIS A 172 22.89 -17.60 -9.07
CA HIS A 172 21.83 -17.06 -9.91
C HIS A 172 22.29 -15.83 -10.71
N LEU A 173 23.04 -14.91 -10.09
CA LEU A 173 23.61 -13.75 -10.79
C LEU A 173 24.62 -14.19 -11.86
N ASP A 174 25.49 -15.14 -11.55
CA ASP A 174 26.51 -15.66 -12.47
C ASP A 174 25.85 -16.36 -13.67
N PHE A 175 24.83 -17.20 -13.42
CA PHE A 175 24.03 -17.81 -14.49
C PHE A 175 23.34 -16.76 -15.36
N SER A 176 22.71 -15.77 -14.73
CA SER A 176 22.03 -14.68 -15.44
C SER A 176 22.98 -13.79 -16.25
N ALA A 177 24.26 -13.74 -15.87
CA ALA A 177 25.31 -13.06 -16.63
C ALA A 177 25.84 -13.91 -17.79
N ALA A 178 25.95 -15.23 -17.61
CA ALA A 178 26.45 -16.16 -18.63
C ALA A 178 25.45 -16.47 -19.76
N VAL A 179 24.14 -16.36 -19.51
CA VAL A 179 23.08 -16.61 -20.52
C VAL A 179 22.72 -15.33 -21.29
N ARG A 180 23.49 -14.25 -21.14
CA ARG A 180 23.37 -13.01 -21.93
C ARG A 180 24.44 -12.94 -22.99
#